data_AF-A0A2P6N6M5-F1
#
_entry.id   AF-A0A2P6N6M5-F1
#
_cell.length_a   1.000
_cell.length_b   1.000
_cell.length_c   1.000
_cell.angle_alpha   90.00
_cell.angle_beta   90.00
_cell.angle_gamma   90.00
#
_symmetry.space_group_name_H-M   'P 1'
#
loop_
_entity.id
_entity.type
_entity.pdbx_description
1 polymer ?
#
loop_
_entity_poly.entity_id
_entity_poly.type
_entity_poly.pdbx_seq_one_letter_code
_entity_poly.pdbx_strand_id
1 'polypeptide(L)'
;MRTLQMDEIYVSDEESEKNDYFNIQGDKEYNLNLSQSQQLREVIIQSQQSVINRRQQTLQHLNHQFEEWNIQLTMGNNVMVYGWGSKHQLLENFVDYCQENSDEHDWIVFNGYTPTADTRQILQIVLNQVLHISASGTPLEQLSRIRSAMANRERKLRLLVHSIDGRAIENWADQNRLSLLAAITNLTVIASIDHYQGMTGWDAEMLEGFRWVWYEASTFEHYLQETTDSDSVIHNTTTSDKDIHMNGLRYILRSLTQNGRKIFHILAQQQIESGEEGGLPYSLFYQKCKEKFLVANEASFRSHLTEFFDHRVFVVRNDKDVPSYIIPMSSGQLQHVLDTEFEHKE
;
A
#
# COMPACT_ATOMS: atom_id res chain seq x y z
N MET A 1 25.88 -10.73 -14.97
CA MET A 1 27.00 -9.83 -15.36
C MET A 1 26.44 -8.42 -15.46
N ARG A 2 27.08 -7.48 -14.75
CA ARG A 2 26.82 -6.02 -14.60
C ARG A 2 25.58 -5.59 -13.81
N THR A 3 25.84 -5.24 -12.54
CA THR A 3 25.24 -4.05 -11.92
C THR A 3 26.40 -3.19 -11.44
N LEU A 4 26.46 -1.96 -11.95
CA LEU A 4 27.39 -0.91 -11.55
C LEU A 4 26.70 -0.06 -10.49
N GLN A 5 27.38 0.22 -9.38
CA GLN A 5 27.06 1.37 -8.54
C GLN A 5 28.37 2.00 -8.08
N MET A 6 28.55 3.26 -8.47
CA MET A 6 29.57 4.19 -8.03
C MET A 6 28.78 5.38 -7.50
N ASP A 7 28.94 5.73 -6.23
CA ASP A 7 29.68 6.93 -5.84
C ASP A 7 29.53 7.19 -4.34
N GLU A 8 30.69 7.22 -3.68
CA GLU A 8 30.90 7.81 -2.37
C GLU A 8 30.64 9.32 -2.44
N ILE A 9 29.92 9.86 -1.46
CA ILE A 9 30.06 11.27 -1.09
C ILE A 9 30.24 11.34 0.42
N TYR A 10 31.50 11.52 0.81
CA TYR A 10 31.90 12.13 2.07
C TYR A 10 31.35 13.56 2.14
N VAL A 11 30.73 13.92 3.27
CA VAL A 11 30.60 15.33 3.66
C VAL A 11 31.09 15.46 5.10
N SER A 12 32.20 16.17 5.22
CA SER A 12 32.84 16.67 6.43
C SER A 12 32.05 17.82 7.05
N ASP A 13 32.21 17.97 8.36
CA ASP A 13 31.77 19.09 9.19
C ASP A 13 32.14 20.47 8.60
N GLU A 14 31.21 21.44 8.66
CA GLU A 14 31.42 22.80 9.20
C GLU A 14 30.14 23.67 9.17
N GLU A 15 29.97 24.41 10.26
CA GLU A 15 29.33 25.73 10.42
C GLU A 15 27.80 25.95 10.23
N SER A 16 27.15 26.07 11.39
CA SER A 16 26.23 27.14 11.81
C SER A 16 25.20 27.72 10.83
N GLU A 17 23.94 27.36 11.03
CA GLU A 17 22.83 28.32 10.92
C GLU A 17 21.89 28.17 12.11
N LYS A 18 21.67 29.29 12.80
CA LYS A 18 20.70 29.46 13.89
C LYS A 18 19.30 29.25 13.32
N ASN A 19 18.65 28.16 13.72
CA ASN A 19 17.20 28.04 13.62
C ASN A 19 16.60 28.26 15.01
N ASP A 20 16.03 29.46 15.19
CA ASP A 20 15.19 29.83 16.32
C ASP A 20 13.92 28.96 16.32
N TYR A 21 13.96 27.84 17.04
CA TYR A 21 12.75 27.11 17.40
C TYR A 21 12.12 27.73 18.64
N PHE A 22 10.83 28.01 18.54
CA PHE A 22 10.02 28.65 19.57
C PHE A 22 10.04 27.89 20.89
N ASN A 23 10.39 28.65 21.93
CA ASN A 23 10.33 28.38 23.34
C ASN A 23 9.00 27.71 23.76
N ILE A 24 9.05 26.48 24.25
CA ILE A 24 8.03 25.97 25.17
C ILE A 24 8.47 26.42 26.55
N GLN A 25 7.90 27.53 27.05
CA GLN A 25 7.97 27.86 28.47
C GLN A 25 7.22 26.79 29.26
N GLY A 26 7.96 25.75 29.64
CA GLY A 26 7.65 24.82 30.71
C GLY A 26 8.83 24.83 31.66
N ASP A 27 8.69 25.55 32.78
CA ASP A 27 9.68 25.66 33.83
C ASP A 27 10.17 24.29 34.33
N LYS A 28 11.38 23.92 33.89
CA LYS A 28 12.44 23.17 34.58
C LYS A 28 13.43 22.69 33.51
N GLU A 29 14.49 23.46 33.28
CA GLU A 29 15.70 22.93 32.66
C GLU A 29 16.27 21.82 33.55
N TYR A 30 15.86 20.58 33.27
CA TYR A 30 16.67 19.44 33.65
C TYR A 30 17.92 19.49 32.76
N ASN A 31 18.95 20.18 33.24
CA ASN A 31 20.31 20.03 32.75
C ASN A 31 20.72 18.56 32.96
N LEU A 32 20.37 17.70 32.01
CA LEU A 32 20.97 16.38 31.89
C LEU A 32 22.46 16.62 31.70
N ASN A 33 23.27 16.25 32.69
CA ASN A 33 24.72 16.35 32.59
C ASN A 33 25.19 15.68 31.30
N LEU A 34 26.15 16.27 30.59
CA LEU A 34 26.66 15.75 29.31
C LEU A 34 27.03 14.25 29.41
N SER A 35 27.56 13.83 30.56
CA SER A 35 27.88 12.43 30.88
C SER A 35 26.67 11.51 30.98
N GLN A 36 25.54 11.99 31.54
CA GLN A 36 24.29 11.23 31.61
C GLN A 36 23.65 11.08 30.23
N SER A 37 23.75 12.12 29.38
CA SER A 37 23.27 12.05 28.00
C SER A 37 24.08 11.06 27.13
N GLN A 38 25.40 10.97 27.36
CA GLN A 38 26.28 10.00 26.70
C GLN A 38 25.99 8.56 27.17
N GLN A 39 25.83 8.35 28.47
CA GLN A 39 25.44 7.05 29.03
C GLN A 39 24.07 6.59 28.52
N LEU A 40 23.10 7.50 28.41
CA LEU A 40 21.78 7.18 27.83
C LEU A 40 21.90 6.82 26.35
N ARG A 41 22.73 7.52 25.56
CA ARG A 41 22.98 7.16 24.16
C ARG A 41 23.64 5.79 24.02
N GLU A 42 24.63 5.48 24.87
CA GLU A 42 25.26 4.16 24.89
C GLU A 42 24.27 3.04 25.24
N VAL A 43 23.41 3.25 26.24
CA VAL A 43 22.35 2.30 26.60
C VAL A 43 21.33 2.13 25.47
N ILE A 44 20.96 3.22 24.79
CA ILE A 44 20.06 3.15 23.61
C ILE A 44 20.72 2.33 22.49
N ILE A 45 21.99 2.59 22.16
CA ILE A 45 22.72 1.85 21.13
C ILE A 45 22.86 0.37 21.49
N GLN A 46 23.21 0.05 22.74
CA GLN A 46 23.30 -1.33 23.22
C GLN A 46 21.95 -2.05 23.17
N SER A 47 20.86 -1.34 23.54
CA SER A 47 19.51 -1.90 23.46
C SER A 47 19.12 -2.18 22.01
N GLN A 48 19.42 -1.28 21.08
CA GLN A 48 19.17 -1.47 19.64
C GLN A 48 19.96 -2.66 19.09
N GLN A 49 21.25 -2.78 19.42
CA GLN A 49 22.08 -3.90 19.01
C GLN A 49 21.57 -5.25 19.54
N SER A 50 21.13 -5.29 20.80
CA SER A 50 20.56 -6.51 21.39
C SER A 50 19.29 -6.98 20.66
N VAL A 51 18.45 -6.04 20.21
CA VAL A 51 17.23 -6.34 19.44
C VAL A 51 17.58 -6.84 18.05
N ILE A 52 18.54 -6.19 17.37
CA ILE A 52 19.01 -6.60 16.03
C ILE A 52 19.58 -8.04 16.09
N ASN A 53 20.42 -8.33 17.08
CA ASN A 53 21.00 -9.66 17.25
C ASN A 53 19.91 -10.73 17.47
N ARG A 54 18.88 -10.41 18.27
CA ARG A 54 17.76 -11.33 18.52
C ARG A 54 16.94 -11.59 17.26
N ARG A 55 16.71 -10.57 16.42
CA ARG A 55 16.04 -10.74 15.12
C ARG A 55 16.85 -11.63 14.19
N GLN A 56 18.16 -11.43 14.10
CA GLN A 56 19.05 -12.28 13.29
C GLN A 56 19.04 -13.74 13.76
N GLN A 57 19.07 -13.99 15.07
CA GLN A 57 18.95 -15.35 15.62
C GLN A 57 17.60 -15.99 15.28
N THR A 58 16.52 -15.20 15.35
CA THR A 58 15.17 -15.67 15.00
C THR A 58 15.09 -16.03 13.51
N LEU A 59 15.67 -15.19 12.64
CA LEU A 59 15.75 -15.44 11.20
C LEU A 59 16.53 -16.73 10.89
N GLN A 60 17.68 -16.93 11.54
CA GLN A 60 18.46 -18.17 11.42
C GLN A 60 17.68 -19.40 11.88
N HIS A 61 16.90 -19.28 12.96
CA HIS A 61 16.05 -20.37 13.41
C HIS A 61 14.98 -20.75 12.39
N LEU A 62 14.30 -19.75 11.80
CA LEU A 62 13.29 -19.93 10.77
C LEU A 62 13.87 -20.54 9.48
N ASN A 63 15.12 -20.21 9.14
CA ASN A 63 15.79 -20.79 7.97
C ASN A 63 15.94 -22.33 8.07
N HIS A 64 15.94 -22.92 9.27
CA HIS A 64 15.98 -24.38 9.41
C HIS A 64 14.68 -25.06 8.94
N GLN A 65 13.57 -24.33 8.83
CA GLN A 65 12.28 -24.86 8.37
C GLN A 65 12.17 -24.90 6.84
N PHE A 66 13.14 -24.34 6.11
CA PHE A 66 13.11 -24.24 4.66
C PHE A 66 13.07 -25.62 3.97
N GLU A 67 13.72 -26.64 4.53
CA GLU A 67 13.65 -27.99 3.99
C GLU A 67 12.21 -28.53 4.05
N GLU A 68 11.50 -28.29 5.15
CA GLU A 68 10.10 -28.69 5.31
C GLU A 68 9.20 -27.98 4.29
N TRP A 69 9.40 -26.66 4.11
CA TRP A 69 8.65 -25.88 3.14
C TRP A 69 8.87 -26.40 1.71
N ASN A 70 10.12 -26.72 1.36
CA ASN A 70 10.46 -27.24 0.04
C ASN A 70 9.82 -28.62 -0.22
N ILE A 71 9.76 -29.47 0.81
CA ILE A 71 9.07 -30.77 0.73
C ILE A 71 7.58 -30.58 0.47
N GLN A 72 6.92 -29.67 1.19
CA GLN A 72 5.49 -29.37 0.98
C GLN A 72 5.19 -28.85 -0.43
N LEU A 73 6.04 -27.95 -0.93
CA LEU A 73 5.93 -27.44 -2.30
C LEU A 73 6.15 -28.55 -3.33
N THR A 74 7.10 -29.46 -3.08
CA THR A 74 7.36 -30.58 -3.99
C THR A 74 6.19 -31.55 -4.06
N MET A 75 5.47 -31.75 -2.95
CA MET A 75 4.21 -32.51 -2.86
C MET A 75 3.04 -31.80 -3.56
N GLY A 76 3.22 -30.56 -4.00
CA GLY A 76 2.23 -29.77 -4.73
C GLY A 76 1.23 -29.05 -3.82
N ASN A 77 1.54 -28.89 -2.53
CA ASN A 77 0.82 -27.99 -1.63
C ASN A 77 1.39 -26.57 -1.77
N ASN A 78 0.57 -25.56 -1.47
CA ASN A 78 1.03 -24.18 -1.46
C ASN A 78 1.35 -23.75 -0.03
N VAL A 79 2.32 -22.85 0.14
CA VAL A 79 2.81 -22.44 1.46
C VAL A 79 2.35 -21.03 1.78
N MET A 80 1.71 -20.86 2.93
CA MET A 80 1.29 -19.56 3.45
C MET A 80 2.10 -19.24 4.70
N VAL A 81 2.78 -18.10 4.70
CA VAL A 81 3.61 -17.63 5.81
C VAL A 81 2.92 -16.46 6.51
N TYR A 82 2.63 -16.62 7.79
CA TYR A 82 1.99 -15.60 8.63
C TYR A 82 2.84 -15.34 9.87
N GLY A 83 2.73 -14.15 10.45
CA GLY A 83 3.51 -13.79 11.65
C GLY A 83 3.76 -12.30 11.75
N TRP A 84 4.40 -11.90 12.83
CA TRP A 84 4.71 -10.50 13.13
C TRP A 84 6.01 -10.06 12.45
N GLY A 85 5.99 -8.88 11.82
CA GLY A 85 7.15 -8.28 11.16
C GLY A 85 7.23 -8.61 9.68
N SER A 86 8.12 -7.88 8.99
CA SER A 86 8.32 -8.11 7.55
C SER A 86 8.89 -9.50 7.29
N LYS A 87 8.24 -10.24 6.40
CA LYS A 87 8.65 -11.58 5.94
C LYS A 87 9.45 -11.51 4.64
N HIS A 88 9.68 -10.32 4.10
CA HIS A 88 10.34 -10.13 2.82
C HIS A 88 11.71 -10.81 2.79
N GLN A 89 12.59 -10.45 3.73
CA GLN A 89 13.93 -11.02 3.84
C GLN A 89 13.92 -12.54 4.03
N LEU A 90 12.96 -13.07 4.81
CA LEU A 90 12.85 -14.51 5.04
C LEU A 90 12.52 -15.26 3.75
N LEU A 91 11.59 -14.71 2.96
CA LEU A 91 11.16 -15.32 1.71
C LEU A 91 12.23 -15.19 0.61
N GLU A 92 12.96 -14.08 0.55
CA GLU A 92 14.12 -13.94 -0.33
C GLU A 92 15.21 -14.96 0.01
N ASN A 93 15.55 -15.10 1.30
CA ASN A 93 16.50 -16.12 1.77
C ASN A 93 16.03 -17.55 1.40
N PHE A 94 14.72 -17.80 1.41
CA PHE A 94 14.16 -19.08 1.00
C PHE A 94 14.33 -19.33 -0.50
N VAL A 95 14.14 -18.31 -1.34
CA VAL A 95 14.39 -18.39 -2.78
C VAL A 95 15.86 -18.72 -3.04
N ASP A 96 16.78 -18.00 -2.38
CA ASP A 96 18.22 -18.24 -2.51
C ASP A 96 18.59 -19.66 -2.08
N TYR A 97 18.07 -20.13 -0.94
CA TYR A 97 18.25 -21.50 -0.47
C TYR A 97 17.77 -22.55 -1.48
N CYS A 98 16.63 -22.34 -2.14
CA CYS A 98 16.13 -23.29 -3.15
C CYS A 98 17.00 -23.30 -4.40
N GLN A 99 17.50 -22.13 -4.83
CA GLN A 99 18.40 -22.02 -5.98
C GLN A 99 19.74 -22.73 -5.73
N GLU A 100 20.29 -22.60 -4.52
CA GLU A 100 21.53 -23.28 -4.12
C GLU A 100 21.37 -24.81 -4.05
N ASN A 101 20.21 -25.31 -3.62
CA ASN A 101 19.92 -26.75 -3.53
C ASN A 101 19.50 -27.41 -4.85
N SER A 102 19.78 -26.77 -5.99
CA SER A 102 19.58 -27.31 -7.35
C SER A 102 18.11 -27.57 -7.72
N ASP A 103 17.18 -26.74 -7.25
CA ASP A 103 15.82 -26.72 -7.80
C ASP A 103 15.86 -26.08 -9.22
N GLU A 104 15.80 -26.89 -10.27
CA GLU A 104 15.62 -26.42 -11.66
C GLU A 104 14.19 -25.89 -11.91
N HIS A 105 13.70 -25.02 -11.02
CA HIS A 105 12.38 -24.40 -11.13
C HIS A 105 12.52 -22.94 -11.53
N ASP A 106 11.57 -22.47 -12.33
CA ASP A 106 11.52 -21.05 -12.66
C ASP A 106 10.77 -20.31 -11.54
N TRP A 107 11.27 -19.15 -11.17
CA TRP A 107 10.71 -18.32 -10.12
C TRP A 107 10.11 -17.04 -10.68
N ILE A 108 8.94 -16.68 -10.18
CA ILE A 108 8.34 -15.37 -10.39
C ILE A 108 8.10 -14.76 -9.02
N VAL A 109 8.64 -13.56 -8.79
CA VAL A 109 8.41 -12.79 -7.57
C VAL A 109 7.40 -11.69 -7.88
N PHE A 110 6.37 -11.59 -7.05
CA PHE A 110 5.30 -10.62 -7.17
C PHE A 110 5.11 -9.87 -5.85
N ASN A 111 5.20 -8.55 -5.91
CA ASN A 111 5.06 -7.67 -4.76
C ASN A 111 3.62 -7.15 -4.69
N GLY A 112 2.80 -7.77 -3.85
CA GLY A 112 1.39 -7.41 -3.66
C GLY A 112 1.18 -6.10 -2.89
N TYR A 113 2.18 -5.64 -2.13
CA TYR A 113 2.12 -4.38 -1.39
C TYR A 113 2.19 -3.12 -2.29
N THR A 114 2.63 -3.25 -3.54
CA THR A 114 2.74 -2.11 -4.46
C THR A 114 1.34 -1.64 -4.92
N PRO A 115 1.03 -0.32 -4.90
CA PRO A 115 -0.30 0.18 -5.28
C PRO A 115 -0.71 -0.08 -6.74
N THR A 116 0.25 -0.29 -7.63
CA THR A 116 0.03 -0.57 -9.07
C THR A 116 -0.02 -2.07 -9.39
N ALA A 117 0.05 -2.93 -8.36
CA ALA A 117 0.06 -4.37 -8.52
C ALA A 117 -1.25 -4.88 -9.11
N ASP A 118 -1.16 -5.73 -10.13
CA ASP A 118 -2.31 -6.31 -10.82
C ASP A 118 -2.02 -7.76 -11.20
N THR A 119 -2.94 -8.67 -10.85
CA THR A 119 -2.80 -10.09 -11.15
C THR A 119 -2.77 -10.38 -12.65
N ARG A 120 -3.31 -9.49 -13.49
CA ARG A 120 -3.21 -9.59 -14.95
C ARG A 120 -1.76 -9.52 -15.44
N GLN A 121 -0.90 -8.77 -14.75
CA GLN A 121 0.51 -8.68 -15.10
C GLN A 121 1.21 -10.04 -14.88
N ILE A 122 0.85 -10.76 -13.82
CA ILE A 122 1.34 -12.13 -13.56
C ILE A 122 0.98 -13.05 -14.73
N LEU A 123 -0.28 -13.02 -15.18
CA LEU A 123 -0.73 -13.84 -16.32
C LEU A 123 0.05 -13.53 -17.61
N GLN A 124 0.30 -12.24 -17.88
CA GLN A 124 1.07 -11.81 -19.03
C GLN A 124 2.53 -12.24 -18.96
N ILE A 125 3.16 -12.14 -17.78
CA ILE A 125 4.54 -12.60 -17.54
C ILE A 125 4.63 -14.11 -17.76
N VAL A 126 3.73 -14.89 -17.17
CA VAL A 126 3.70 -16.34 -17.33
C VAL A 126 3.51 -16.73 -18.80
N LEU A 127 2.58 -16.10 -19.52
CA LEU A 127 2.33 -16.43 -20.92
C LEU A 127 3.50 -16.03 -21.84
N ASN A 128 4.01 -14.81 -21.72
CA ASN A 128 5.02 -14.29 -22.64
C ASN A 128 6.44 -14.80 -22.33
N GLN A 129 6.83 -14.78 -21.05
CA GLN A 129 8.21 -15.09 -20.64
C GLN A 129 8.42 -16.58 -20.35
N VAL A 130 7.45 -17.25 -19.74
CA VAL A 130 7.60 -18.66 -19.33
C VAL A 130 7.13 -19.63 -20.40
N LEU A 131 5.99 -19.33 -21.03
CA LEU A 131 5.35 -20.21 -22.02
C LEU A 131 5.58 -19.80 -23.48
N HIS A 132 6.05 -18.57 -23.73
CA HIS A 132 6.21 -17.99 -25.07
C HIS A 132 4.94 -18.05 -25.94
N ILE A 133 3.77 -17.90 -25.31
CA ILE A 133 2.45 -17.86 -25.95
C ILE A 133 1.91 -16.43 -25.87
N SER A 134 1.23 -15.97 -26.92
CA SER A 134 0.63 -14.63 -26.94
C SER A 134 -0.40 -14.46 -25.81
N ALA A 135 -0.21 -13.43 -24.98
CA ALA A 135 -1.10 -13.04 -23.89
C ALA A 135 -2.42 -12.37 -24.34
N SER A 136 -3.01 -12.80 -25.45
CA SER A 136 -4.27 -12.25 -25.97
C SER A 136 -5.49 -12.92 -25.32
N GLY A 137 -6.53 -12.15 -25.01
CA GLY A 137 -7.84 -12.66 -24.59
C GLY A 137 -8.28 -12.17 -23.23
N THR A 138 -9.38 -12.73 -22.74
CA THR A 138 -9.86 -12.45 -21.38
C THR A 138 -8.97 -13.11 -20.32
N PRO A 139 -8.90 -12.61 -19.07
CA PRO A 139 -8.08 -13.24 -18.02
C PRO A 139 -8.40 -14.72 -17.77
N LEU A 140 -9.66 -15.12 -17.93
CA LEU A 140 -10.09 -16.52 -17.78
C LEU A 140 -9.61 -17.41 -18.94
N GLU A 141 -9.60 -16.88 -20.17
CA GLU A 141 -9.01 -17.59 -21.33
C GLU A 141 -7.49 -17.70 -21.21
N GLN A 142 -6.83 -16.67 -20.68
CA GLN A 142 -5.41 -16.71 -20.37
C GLN A 142 -5.11 -17.82 -19.36
N LEU A 143 -5.89 -17.94 -18.28
CA LEU A 143 -5.76 -19.00 -17.28
C LEU A 143 -5.95 -20.41 -17.86
N SER A 144 -6.96 -20.62 -18.71
CA SER A 144 -7.19 -21.93 -19.32
C SER A 144 -6.04 -22.35 -20.24
N ARG A 145 -5.47 -21.39 -20.99
CA ARG A 145 -4.26 -21.60 -21.79
C ARG A 145 -3.06 -21.95 -20.91
N ILE A 146 -2.82 -21.19 -19.84
CA ILE A 146 -1.74 -21.47 -18.88
C ILE A 146 -1.89 -22.89 -18.33
N ARG A 147 -3.08 -23.28 -17.88
CA ARG A 147 -3.33 -24.63 -17.36
C ARG A 147 -3.00 -25.72 -18.39
N SER A 148 -3.38 -25.54 -19.65
CA SER A 148 -3.09 -26.50 -20.72
C SER A 148 -1.60 -26.58 -21.06
N ALA A 149 -0.90 -25.44 -21.09
CA ALA A 149 0.52 -25.38 -21.45
C ALA A 149 1.41 -25.89 -20.31
N MET A 150 1.03 -25.60 -19.05
CA MET A 150 1.75 -26.06 -17.86
C MET A 150 1.67 -27.58 -17.69
N ALA A 151 0.60 -28.24 -18.16
CA ALA A 151 0.47 -29.69 -18.08
C ALA A 151 1.55 -30.45 -18.87
N ASN A 152 2.05 -29.87 -19.96
CA ASN A 152 3.06 -30.47 -20.83
C ASN A 152 4.49 -30.09 -20.46
N ARG A 153 4.68 -29.36 -19.36
CA ARG A 153 5.97 -28.79 -18.97
C ARG A 153 6.70 -29.71 -18.00
N GLU A 154 7.99 -29.93 -18.25
CA GLU A 154 8.86 -30.72 -17.36
C GLU A 154 9.30 -29.93 -16.12
N ARG A 155 9.54 -28.62 -16.26
CA ARG A 155 9.99 -27.74 -15.17
C ARG A 155 8.80 -27.08 -14.44
N LYS A 156 8.70 -27.29 -13.13
CA LYS A 156 7.71 -26.60 -12.27
C LYS A 156 7.99 -25.09 -12.20
N LEU A 157 6.93 -24.32 -12.02
CA LEU A 157 6.97 -22.86 -11.83
C LEU A 157 6.63 -22.55 -10.36
N ARG A 158 7.46 -21.73 -9.71
CA ARG A 158 7.22 -21.26 -8.35
C ARG A 158 6.86 -19.78 -8.38
N LEU A 159 5.73 -19.43 -7.78
CA LEU A 159 5.27 -18.05 -7.66
C LEU A 159 5.42 -17.62 -6.20
N LEU A 160 6.25 -16.62 -5.95
CA LEU A 160 6.38 -15.96 -4.66
C LEU A 160 5.52 -14.69 -4.66
N VAL A 161 4.58 -14.60 -3.72
CA VAL A 161 3.69 -13.46 -3.53
C VAL A 161 3.97 -12.82 -2.17
N HIS A 162 4.62 -11.66 -2.16
CA HIS A 162 4.72 -10.85 -0.96
C HIS A 162 3.40 -10.12 -0.71
N SER A 163 2.88 -10.20 0.52
CA SER A 163 1.64 -9.56 0.97
C SER A 163 0.47 -9.83 0.02
N ILE A 164 -0.05 -11.06 0.03
CA ILE A 164 -1.21 -11.48 -0.80
C ILE A 164 -2.48 -10.67 -0.50
N ASP A 165 -2.50 -10.04 0.67
CA ASP A 165 -3.51 -9.14 1.22
C ASP A 165 -3.22 -7.67 0.93
N GLY A 166 -2.31 -7.36 0.00
CA GLY A 166 -2.06 -6.00 -0.45
C GLY A 166 -3.33 -5.34 -1.00
N ARG A 167 -3.50 -4.05 -0.70
CA ARG A 167 -4.71 -3.27 -1.05
C ARG A 167 -5.08 -3.31 -2.54
N ALA A 168 -4.09 -3.45 -3.43
CA ALA A 168 -4.33 -3.49 -4.87
C ALA A 168 -4.95 -4.83 -5.32
N ILE A 169 -4.66 -5.92 -4.62
CA ILE A 169 -5.03 -7.29 -4.98
C ILE A 169 -6.07 -7.91 -4.03
N GLU A 170 -6.58 -7.16 -3.06
CA GLU A 170 -7.59 -7.64 -2.10
C GLU A 170 -8.95 -7.94 -2.76
N ASN A 171 -9.17 -7.46 -3.99
CA ASN A 171 -10.39 -7.68 -4.74
C ASN A 171 -10.64 -9.17 -5.01
N TRP A 172 -11.91 -9.58 -4.91
CA TRP A 172 -12.34 -10.96 -5.17
C TRP A 172 -11.87 -11.50 -6.53
N ALA A 173 -11.92 -10.67 -7.58
CA ALA A 173 -11.51 -11.07 -8.93
C ALA A 173 -10.02 -11.39 -9.04
N ASP A 174 -9.17 -10.69 -8.29
CA ASP A 174 -7.73 -10.89 -8.27
C ASP A 174 -7.35 -12.13 -7.45
N GLN A 175 -7.95 -12.28 -6.26
CA GLN A 175 -7.79 -13.47 -5.43
C GLN A 175 -8.28 -14.75 -6.14
N ASN A 176 -9.40 -14.67 -6.88
CA ASN A 176 -9.90 -15.79 -7.66
C ASN A 176 -8.89 -16.23 -8.74
N ARG A 177 -8.26 -15.28 -9.45
CA ARG A 177 -7.24 -15.61 -10.46
C ARG A 177 -6.02 -16.26 -9.82
N LEU A 178 -5.57 -15.77 -8.67
CA LEU A 178 -4.47 -16.37 -7.92
C LEU A 178 -4.82 -17.80 -7.45
N SER A 179 -6.04 -18.03 -6.98
CA SER A 179 -6.50 -19.37 -6.59
C SER A 179 -6.50 -20.34 -7.78
N LEU A 180 -7.00 -19.89 -8.94
CA LEU A 180 -7.00 -20.69 -10.16
C LEU A 180 -5.59 -21.00 -10.67
N LEU A 181 -4.63 -20.09 -10.48
CA LEU A 181 -3.21 -20.36 -10.75
C LEU A 181 -2.63 -21.38 -9.76
N ALA A 182 -2.91 -21.22 -8.48
CA ALA A 182 -2.44 -22.08 -7.40
C ALA A 182 -2.98 -23.53 -7.49
N ALA A 183 -4.12 -23.71 -8.17
CA ALA A 183 -4.72 -25.01 -8.44
C ALA A 183 -3.97 -25.83 -9.51
N ILE A 184 -3.04 -25.23 -10.26
CA ILE A 184 -2.29 -25.91 -11.33
C ILE A 184 -1.19 -26.78 -10.71
N THR A 185 -1.14 -28.08 -11.00
CA THR A 185 -0.20 -29.02 -10.36
C THR A 185 1.28 -28.70 -10.58
N ASN A 186 1.63 -28.11 -11.73
CA ASN A 186 3.00 -27.72 -12.07
C ASN A 186 3.33 -26.27 -11.66
N LEU A 187 2.45 -25.62 -10.92
CA LEU A 187 2.64 -24.27 -10.37
C LEU A 187 2.42 -24.30 -8.87
N THR A 188 3.43 -23.92 -8.09
CA THR A 188 3.30 -23.84 -6.63
C THR A 188 3.46 -22.40 -6.17
N VAL A 189 2.62 -21.99 -5.22
CA VAL A 189 2.58 -20.63 -4.70
C VAL A 189 3.11 -20.60 -3.28
N ILE A 190 3.96 -19.61 -3.00
CA ILE A 190 4.38 -19.22 -1.66
C ILE A 190 3.86 -17.81 -1.45
N ALA A 191 3.10 -17.59 -0.38
CA ALA A 191 2.51 -16.30 -0.11
C ALA A 191 2.76 -15.86 1.33
N SER A 192 2.80 -14.55 1.53
CA SER A 192 2.88 -13.94 2.85
C SER A 192 1.60 -13.17 3.17
N ILE A 193 1.16 -13.23 4.43
CA ILE A 193 -0.01 -12.50 4.93
C ILE A 193 0.35 -11.70 6.20
N ASP A 194 -0.21 -10.50 6.33
CA ASP A 194 0.09 -9.56 7.41
C ASP A 194 -1.18 -9.00 8.06
N HIS A 195 -2.19 -8.73 7.25
CA HIS A 195 -3.46 -8.16 7.65
C HIS A 195 -4.31 -9.21 8.36
N TYR A 196 -4.83 -8.83 9.53
CA TYR A 196 -5.69 -9.69 10.35
C TYR A 196 -6.96 -10.18 9.61
N GLN A 197 -7.44 -9.42 8.61
CA GLN A 197 -8.59 -9.82 7.79
C GLN A 197 -8.21 -10.52 6.49
N GLY A 198 -6.92 -10.72 6.19
CA GLY A 198 -6.50 -11.24 4.88
C GLY A 198 -7.10 -12.62 4.55
N MET A 199 -7.50 -13.39 5.55
CA MET A 199 -8.19 -14.69 5.38
C MET A 199 -9.69 -14.58 5.09
N THR A 200 -10.33 -13.44 5.37
CA THR A 200 -11.79 -13.31 5.28
C THR A 200 -12.31 -13.12 3.85
N GLY A 201 -11.42 -12.80 2.90
CA GLY A 201 -11.78 -12.60 1.49
C GLY A 201 -11.89 -13.87 0.66
N TRP A 202 -11.62 -15.06 1.23
CA TRP A 202 -11.56 -16.31 0.47
C TRP A 202 -12.79 -17.20 0.66
N ASP A 203 -13.41 -17.55 -0.45
CA ASP A 203 -14.50 -18.54 -0.51
C ASP A 203 -13.97 -19.97 -0.41
N ALA A 204 -14.86 -20.93 -0.16
CA ALA A 204 -14.51 -22.35 -0.06
C ALA A 204 -13.81 -22.88 -1.33
N GLU A 205 -14.25 -22.46 -2.51
CA GLU A 205 -13.62 -22.82 -3.79
C GLU A 205 -12.20 -22.26 -3.90
N MET A 206 -11.99 -21.03 -3.40
CA MET A 206 -10.66 -20.42 -3.43
C MET A 206 -9.69 -21.16 -2.52
N LEU A 207 -10.15 -21.54 -1.33
CA LEU A 207 -9.38 -22.31 -0.35
C LEU A 207 -9.01 -23.70 -0.89
N GLU A 208 -9.91 -24.34 -1.66
CA GLU A 208 -9.62 -25.60 -2.33
C GLU A 208 -8.54 -25.43 -3.42
N GLY A 209 -8.64 -24.38 -4.23
CA GLY A 209 -7.62 -24.07 -5.24
C GLY A 209 -6.26 -23.73 -4.64
N PHE A 210 -6.26 -22.97 -3.54
CA PHE A 210 -5.02 -22.60 -2.86
C PHE A 210 -4.40 -23.73 -2.05
N ARG A 211 -5.16 -24.58 -1.35
CA ARG A 211 -4.61 -25.72 -0.58
C ARG A 211 -3.39 -25.32 0.28
N TRP A 212 -3.59 -24.28 1.09
CA TRP A 212 -2.55 -23.68 1.93
C TRP A 212 -2.09 -24.61 3.07
N VAL A 213 -0.77 -24.72 3.23
CA VAL A 213 -0.11 -25.16 4.45
C VAL A 213 0.43 -23.93 5.16
N TRP A 214 0.05 -23.78 6.43
CA TRP A 214 0.30 -22.57 7.21
C TRP A 214 1.56 -22.72 8.05
N TYR A 215 2.48 -21.77 7.91
CA TYR A 215 3.69 -21.69 8.72
C TYR A 215 3.75 -20.35 9.46
N GLU A 216 3.96 -20.44 10.77
CA GLU A 216 4.21 -19.27 11.59
C GLU A 216 5.67 -18.84 11.47
N ALA A 217 5.89 -17.60 11.02
CA ALA A 217 7.21 -17.00 10.94
C ALA A 217 7.15 -15.54 11.41
N SER A 218 7.32 -15.35 12.72
CA SER A 218 7.39 -14.02 13.34
C SER A 218 8.84 -13.51 13.36
N THR A 219 9.21 -12.67 12.39
CA THR A 219 10.56 -12.09 12.22
C THR A 219 10.79 -10.87 13.11
N PHE A 220 9.72 -10.16 13.50
CA PHE A 220 9.74 -8.88 14.21
C PHE A 220 10.53 -7.77 13.49
N GLU A 221 10.78 -7.93 12.19
CA GLU A 221 11.48 -6.95 11.37
C GLU A 221 10.56 -5.79 10.97
N HIS A 222 11.15 -4.63 10.70
CA HIS A 222 10.40 -3.44 10.30
C HIS A 222 9.82 -3.59 8.88
N TYR A 223 8.58 -3.11 8.70
CA TYR A 223 7.87 -3.08 7.41
C TYR A 223 8.33 -1.93 6.52
N LEU A 224 9.64 -1.82 6.24
CA LEU A 224 10.18 -0.66 5.53
C LEU A 224 9.70 -0.62 4.09
N GLN A 225 9.77 -1.74 3.36
CA GLN A 225 9.41 -1.79 1.94
C GLN A 225 7.90 -1.70 1.75
N GLU A 226 7.13 -2.37 2.60
CA GLU A 226 5.68 -2.44 2.51
C GLU A 226 4.99 -1.12 2.88
N THR A 227 5.65 -0.26 3.67
CA THR A 227 5.09 1.05 4.09
C THR A 227 5.60 2.23 3.27
N THR A 228 6.61 2.07 2.43
CA THR A 228 7.18 3.17 1.61
C THR A 228 6.14 3.84 0.70
N ASP A 229 5.28 3.04 0.07
CA ASP A 229 4.22 3.52 -0.85
C ASP A 229 2.88 3.76 -0.15
N SER A 230 2.80 3.49 1.16
CA SER A 230 1.58 3.72 1.93
C SER A 230 1.46 5.20 2.30
N ASP A 231 0.27 5.78 2.09
CA ASP A 231 -0.07 7.16 2.43
C ASP A 231 0.15 7.42 3.94
N SER A 232 1.40 7.70 4.32
CA SER A 232 1.74 7.92 5.72
C SER A 232 1.16 9.28 6.13
N VAL A 233 0.29 9.26 7.14
CA VAL A 233 -0.36 10.45 7.71
C VAL A 233 0.68 11.52 8.10
N ILE A 234 1.92 11.10 8.38
CA ILE A 234 3.03 11.96 8.79
C ILE A 234 3.60 12.77 7.60
N HIS A 235 3.62 12.21 6.39
CA HIS A 235 4.20 12.90 5.22
C HIS A 235 3.34 14.07 4.70
N ASN A 236 2.06 14.12 5.05
CA ASN A 236 1.17 15.24 4.72
C ASN A 236 1.52 16.57 5.42
N THR A 237 2.52 16.58 6.31
CA THR A 237 2.90 17.77 7.08
C THR A 237 4.23 18.40 6.65
N THR A 238 5.11 17.69 5.95
CA THR A 238 6.50 18.13 5.78
C THR A 238 6.94 18.40 4.33
N THR A 239 6.25 17.87 3.32
CA THR A 239 6.53 18.20 1.92
C THR A 239 5.46 19.12 1.36
N SER A 240 5.92 20.17 0.71
CA SER A 240 5.15 21.23 0.06
C SER A 240 4.35 20.78 -1.16
N ASP A 241 3.87 19.53 -1.19
CA ASP A 241 2.96 19.06 -2.22
C ASP A 241 1.52 19.37 -1.81
N LYS A 242 0.94 20.31 -2.55
CA LYS A 242 -0.41 20.85 -2.35
C LYS A 242 -1.53 19.87 -2.75
N ASP A 243 -1.17 18.63 -3.05
CA ASP A 243 -2.07 17.66 -3.63
C ASP A 243 -2.57 16.69 -2.55
N ILE A 244 -3.84 16.84 -2.20
CA ILE A 244 -4.55 15.84 -1.43
C ILE A 244 -4.50 14.54 -2.22
N HIS A 245 -3.84 13.52 -1.65
CA HIS A 245 -3.80 12.21 -2.27
C HIS A 245 -5.23 11.65 -2.37
N MET A 246 -5.60 11.12 -3.54
CA MET A 246 -6.97 10.65 -3.84
C MET A 246 -7.50 9.66 -2.80
N ASN A 247 -6.63 8.82 -2.26
CA ASN A 247 -6.97 7.85 -1.21
C ASN A 247 -7.33 8.55 0.10
N GLY A 248 -6.55 9.55 0.51
CA GLY A 248 -6.83 10.38 1.68
C GLY A 248 -8.20 11.05 1.57
N LEU A 249 -8.52 11.60 0.40
CA LEU A 249 -9.84 12.18 0.14
C LEU A 249 -10.95 11.15 0.28
N ARG A 250 -10.79 9.92 -0.25
CA ARG A 250 -11.80 8.85 -0.09
C ARG A 250 -12.07 8.55 1.38
N TYR A 251 -11.04 8.46 2.22
CA TYR A 251 -11.22 8.24 3.66
C TYR A 251 -11.98 9.39 4.32
N ILE A 252 -11.64 10.63 3.98
CA ILE A 252 -12.34 11.83 4.48
C ILE A 252 -13.81 11.80 4.02
N LEU A 253 -14.08 11.54 2.75
CA LEU A 253 -15.44 11.48 2.22
C LEU A 253 -16.29 10.40 2.90
N ARG A 254 -15.69 9.26 3.27
CA ARG A 254 -16.37 8.18 4.00
C ARG A 254 -16.67 8.54 5.46
N SER A 255 -15.86 9.39 6.10
CA SER A 255 -16.12 9.87 7.47
C SER A 255 -17.13 11.01 7.52
N LEU A 256 -17.34 11.74 6.43
CA LEU A 256 -18.30 12.84 6.37
C LEU A 256 -19.75 12.35 6.50
N THR A 257 -20.58 13.22 7.08
CA THR A 257 -22.03 13.03 7.12
C THR A 257 -22.63 12.97 5.71
N GLN A 258 -23.84 12.42 5.56
CA GLN A 258 -24.51 12.34 4.25
C GLN A 258 -24.73 13.72 3.62
N ASN A 259 -25.00 14.75 4.43
CA ASN A 259 -25.09 16.13 3.94
C ASN A 259 -23.73 16.70 3.56
N GLY A 260 -22.68 16.45 4.35
CA GLY A 260 -21.30 16.82 4.00
C GLY A 260 -20.88 16.27 2.63
N ARG A 261 -21.10 14.98 2.37
CA ARG A 261 -20.84 14.37 1.06
C ARG A 261 -21.57 15.05 -0.09
N LYS A 262 -22.84 15.41 0.10
CA LYS A 262 -23.64 16.13 -0.92
C LYS A 262 -23.13 17.56 -1.15
N ILE A 263 -22.68 18.25 -0.10
CA ILE A 263 -22.08 19.59 -0.22
C ILE A 263 -20.78 19.52 -1.04
N PHE A 264 -19.93 18.53 -0.75
CA PHE A 264 -18.73 18.26 -1.55
C PHE A 264 -19.08 17.98 -3.03
N HIS A 265 -20.07 17.13 -3.27
CA HIS A 265 -20.53 16.77 -4.61
C HIS A 265 -20.97 17.98 -5.44
N ILE A 266 -21.69 18.94 -4.85
CA ILE A 266 -22.12 20.17 -5.54
C ILE A 266 -20.91 20.99 -6.01
N LEU A 267 -19.90 21.14 -5.16
CA LEU A 267 -18.70 21.90 -5.50
C LEU A 267 -17.89 21.18 -6.58
N ALA A 268 -17.72 19.86 -6.44
CA ALA A 268 -17.00 19.03 -7.41
C ALA A 268 -17.66 19.04 -8.80
N GLN A 269 -18.99 18.88 -8.88
CA GLN A 269 -19.72 18.97 -10.15
C GLN A 269 -19.54 20.33 -10.81
N GLN A 270 -19.66 21.42 -10.04
CA GLN A 270 -19.49 22.77 -10.60
C GLN A 270 -18.08 22.99 -11.14
N GLN A 271 -17.07 22.50 -10.44
CA GLN A 271 -15.67 22.62 -10.85
C GLN A 271 -15.38 21.80 -12.12
N ILE A 272 -16.04 20.65 -12.31
CA ILE A 272 -15.94 19.87 -13.55
C ILE A 272 -16.65 20.58 -14.71
N GLU A 273 -17.87 21.11 -14.48
CA GLU A 273 -18.66 21.82 -15.51
C GLU A 273 -18.02 23.14 -15.96
N SER A 274 -17.37 23.85 -15.03
CA SER A 274 -16.83 25.21 -15.27
C SER A 274 -15.31 25.23 -15.57
N GLY A 275 -14.64 24.07 -15.59
CA GLY A 275 -13.20 23.95 -15.79
C GLY A 275 -12.34 24.40 -14.59
N GLU A 276 -11.01 24.44 -14.73
CA GLU A 276 -10.08 24.78 -13.64
C GLU A 276 -10.30 26.19 -13.03
N GLU A 277 -11.05 27.07 -13.67
CA GLU A 277 -11.48 28.37 -13.16
C GLU A 277 -12.81 28.34 -12.35
N GLY A 278 -13.41 27.17 -12.19
CA GLY A 278 -14.77 26.92 -11.70
C GLY A 278 -15.02 27.01 -10.19
N GLY A 279 -14.36 27.94 -9.50
CA GLY A 279 -14.59 28.14 -8.07
C GLY A 279 -15.96 28.75 -7.77
N LEU A 280 -16.58 28.38 -6.64
CA LEU A 280 -17.86 28.95 -6.21
C LEU A 280 -17.68 30.06 -5.17
N PRO A 281 -18.25 31.26 -5.37
CA PRO A 281 -18.26 32.28 -4.33
C PRO A 281 -19.21 31.89 -3.18
N TYR A 282 -18.92 32.36 -1.97
CA TYR A 282 -19.66 31.99 -0.75
C TYR A 282 -21.18 32.18 -0.86
N SER A 283 -21.63 33.31 -1.40
CA SER A 283 -23.06 33.62 -1.55
C SER A 283 -23.78 32.60 -2.43
N LEU A 284 -23.21 32.27 -3.59
CA LEU A 284 -23.79 31.33 -4.54
C LEU A 284 -23.70 29.89 -4.01
N PHE A 285 -22.61 29.54 -3.34
CA PHE A 285 -22.46 28.20 -2.76
C PHE A 285 -23.47 27.95 -1.64
N TYR A 286 -23.66 28.94 -0.76
CA TYR A 286 -24.67 28.87 0.29
C TYR A 286 -26.09 28.77 -0.29
N GLN A 287 -26.40 29.56 -1.32
CA GLN A 287 -27.71 29.51 -1.98
C GLN A 287 -27.99 28.12 -2.57
N LYS A 288 -27.05 27.53 -3.31
CA LYS A 288 -27.20 26.17 -3.87
C LYS A 288 -27.39 25.10 -2.79
N CYS A 289 -26.64 25.18 -1.69
CA CYS A 289 -26.78 24.26 -0.57
C CYS A 289 -28.14 24.41 0.14
N LYS A 290 -28.67 25.64 0.23
CA LYS A 290 -29.97 25.93 0.82
C LYS A 290 -31.12 25.47 -0.06
N GLU A 291 -31.04 25.68 -1.38
CA GLU A 291 -32.04 25.22 -2.36
C GLU A 291 -32.19 23.69 -2.36
N LYS A 292 -31.10 22.97 -2.15
CA LYS A 292 -31.09 21.49 -2.02
C LYS A 292 -31.36 20.99 -0.60
N PHE A 293 -31.77 21.87 0.32
CA PHE A 293 -32.07 21.54 1.73
C PHE A 293 -30.92 20.81 2.47
N LEU A 294 -29.66 21.08 2.12
CA LEU A 294 -28.50 20.44 2.75
C LEU A 294 -28.10 21.08 4.08
N VAL A 295 -28.41 22.37 4.25
CA VAL A 295 -28.07 23.18 5.41
C VAL A 295 -29.30 23.95 5.91
N ALA A 296 -29.47 23.99 7.23
CA ALA A 296 -30.63 24.65 7.85
C ALA A 296 -30.44 26.17 7.99
N ASN A 297 -29.22 26.58 8.35
CA ASN A 297 -28.86 27.98 8.55
C ASN A 297 -27.39 28.22 8.19
N GLU A 298 -26.99 29.49 8.13
CA GLU A 298 -25.63 29.87 7.76
C GLU A 298 -24.58 29.31 8.73
N ALA A 299 -24.91 29.17 10.01
CA ALA A 299 -24.00 28.58 11.01
C ALA A 299 -23.69 27.10 10.70
N SER A 300 -24.70 26.31 10.32
CA SER A 300 -24.51 24.91 9.92
C SER A 300 -23.65 24.79 8.65
N PHE A 301 -23.82 25.71 7.70
CA PHE A 301 -23.00 25.75 6.50
C PHE A 301 -21.54 26.10 6.82
N ARG A 302 -21.31 27.10 7.68
CA ARG A 302 -19.95 27.45 8.15
C ARG A 302 -19.28 26.29 8.88
N SER A 303 -20.01 25.54 9.71
CA SER A 303 -19.47 24.36 10.39
C SER A 303 -18.96 23.31 9.40
N HIS A 304 -19.71 23.03 8.33
CA HIS A 304 -19.25 22.12 7.28
C HIS A 304 -18.04 22.68 6.54
N LEU A 305 -18.02 23.98 6.21
CA LEU A 305 -16.86 24.60 5.59
C LEU A 305 -15.61 24.49 6.48
N THR A 306 -15.74 24.73 7.78
CA THR A 306 -14.63 24.56 8.74
C THR A 306 -14.11 23.14 8.72
N GLU A 307 -14.98 22.13 8.76
CA GLU A 307 -14.60 20.71 8.63
C GLU A 307 -13.82 20.44 7.32
N PHE A 308 -14.28 20.98 6.18
CA PHE A 308 -13.56 20.86 4.91
C PHE A 308 -12.21 21.57 4.89
N PHE A 309 -12.07 22.71 5.57
CA PHE A 309 -10.80 23.43 5.68
C PHE A 309 -9.83 22.74 6.63
N ASP A 310 -10.31 22.20 7.74
CA ASP A 310 -9.50 21.47 8.72
C ASP A 310 -8.89 20.20 8.08
N HIS A 311 -9.67 19.52 7.24
CA HIS A 311 -9.21 18.39 6.44
C HIS A 311 -8.46 18.79 5.15
N ARG A 312 -8.25 20.10 4.92
CA ARG A 312 -7.61 20.68 3.72
C ARG A 312 -8.29 20.30 2.40
N VAL A 313 -9.55 19.86 2.42
CA VAL A 313 -10.34 19.47 1.23
C VAL A 313 -10.69 20.67 0.37
N PHE A 314 -11.01 21.80 0.99
CA PHE A 314 -11.28 23.06 0.29
C PHE A 314 -10.13 24.03 0.46
N VAL A 315 -9.85 24.78 -0.60
CA VAL A 315 -8.93 25.91 -0.61
C VAL A 315 -9.67 27.14 -1.10
N VAL A 316 -9.34 28.29 -0.54
CA VAL A 316 -9.86 29.58 -1.02
C VAL A 316 -8.90 30.11 -2.08
N ARG A 317 -9.39 30.31 -3.30
CA ARG A 317 -8.66 30.98 -4.38
C ARG A 317 -9.07 32.46 -4.43
N ASN A 318 -8.05 33.34 -4.35
CA ASN A 318 -8.21 34.80 -4.33
C ASN A 318 -7.81 35.47 -5.67
N ASP A 319 -7.99 34.78 -6.81
CA ASP A 319 -7.58 35.30 -8.14
C ASP A 319 -8.56 36.32 -8.75
N LYS A 320 -9.78 36.41 -8.25
CA LYS A 320 -10.83 37.34 -8.73
C LYS A 320 -11.29 38.24 -7.58
N ASP A 321 -11.98 39.35 -7.87
CA ASP A 321 -12.50 40.32 -6.87
C ASP A 321 -13.32 39.69 -5.73
N VAL A 322 -13.83 38.47 -5.94
CA VAL A 322 -14.55 37.68 -4.93
C VAL A 322 -13.82 36.37 -4.65
N PRO A 323 -13.50 36.05 -3.38
CA PRO A 323 -12.88 34.78 -3.00
C PRO A 323 -13.80 33.62 -3.37
N SER A 324 -13.22 32.59 -3.99
CA SER A 324 -13.95 31.41 -4.45
C SER A 324 -13.42 30.14 -3.79
N TYR A 325 -14.32 29.23 -3.46
CA TYR A 325 -13.98 27.91 -2.92
C TYR A 325 -13.68 26.95 -4.07
N ILE A 326 -12.56 26.23 -3.95
CA ILE A 326 -12.12 25.23 -4.91
C ILE A 326 -11.65 23.97 -4.19
N ILE A 327 -11.66 22.85 -4.90
CA ILE A 327 -10.99 21.61 -4.48
C ILE A 327 -9.64 21.57 -5.21
N PRO A 328 -8.49 21.46 -4.51
CA PRO A 328 -7.16 21.46 -5.13
C PRO A 328 -6.86 20.10 -5.78
N MET A 329 -7.61 19.76 -6.84
CA MET A 329 -7.45 18.53 -7.60
C MET A 329 -7.77 18.78 -9.08
N SER A 330 -7.13 17.99 -9.95
CA SER A 330 -7.43 18.02 -11.39
C SER A 330 -8.86 17.53 -11.68
N SER A 331 -9.46 18.01 -12.76
CA SER A 331 -10.81 17.61 -13.19
C SER A 331 -10.94 16.09 -13.41
N GLY A 332 -9.90 15.44 -13.95
CA GLY A 332 -9.87 13.99 -14.16
C GLY A 332 -9.86 13.18 -12.86
N GLN A 333 -9.10 13.63 -11.84
CA GLN A 333 -9.09 12.98 -10.53
C GLN A 333 -10.42 13.17 -9.78
N LEU A 334 -11.02 14.37 -9.86
CA LEU A 334 -12.33 14.66 -9.29
C LEU A 334 -13.42 13.77 -9.90
N GLN A 335 -13.42 13.60 -11.23
CA GLN A 335 -14.38 12.73 -11.91
C GLN A 335 -14.25 11.28 -11.44
N HIS A 336 -13.02 10.75 -11.38
CA HIS A 336 -12.80 9.39 -10.86
C HIS A 336 -13.28 9.21 -9.41
N VAL A 337 -13.10 10.22 -8.54
CA VAL A 337 -13.60 10.18 -7.16
C VAL A 337 -15.12 10.19 -7.11
N LEU A 338 -15.78 10.99 -7.97
CA LEU A 338 -17.23 11.03 -8.07
C LEU A 338 -17.80 9.68 -8.53
N ASP A 339 -17.24 9.10 -9.59
CA ASP A 339 -17.69 7.83 -10.15
C ASP A 339 -17.57 6.71 -9.11
N THR A 340 -16.46 6.66 -8.36
CA THR A 340 -16.24 5.58 -7.38
C THR A 340 -17.14 5.69 -6.13
N GLU A 341 -17.34 6.89 -5.59
CA GLU A 341 -17.98 7.04 -4.26
C GLU A 341 -19.47 7.38 -4.33
N PHE A 342 -19.98 7.88 -5.47
CA PHE A 342 -21.37 8.35 -5.60
C PHE A 342 -22.24 7.52 -6.56
N GLU A 343 -21.70 6.75 -7.51
CA GLU A 343 -22.54 5.91 -8.40
C GLU A 343 -23.06 4.63 -7.74
N HIS A 344 -22.46 4.17 -6.64
CA HIS A 344 -22.89 2.94 -5.94
C HIS A 344 -24.12 3.12 -5.02
N LYS A 345 -24.88 4.22 -5.12
CA LYS A 345 -26.01 4.51 -4.22
C LYS A 345 -27.30 5.03 -4.87
N GLU A 346 -27.46 4.89 -6.18
CA GLU A 346 -28.78 5.04 -6.81
C GLU A 346 -29.46 3.70 -7.05
#